data_AF-A0A699LB24-F1
#
_entry.id   AF-A0A699LB24-F1
#
_cell.length_a   1.000
_cell.length_b   1.000
_cell.length_c   1.000
_cell.angle_alpha   90.00
_cell.angle_beta   90.00
_cell.angle_gamma   90.00
#
_symmetry.space_group_name_H-M   'P 1'
#
loop_
_entity.id
_entity.type
_entity.pdbx_description
1 polymer ?
#
loop_
_entity_poly.entity_id
_entity_poly.type
_entity_poly.pdbx_seq_one_letter_code
_entity_poly.pdbx_strand_id
1 'polypeptide(L)'
;LDRNTIMHSSENPKIKEAESSSNYQDPSKMHEFHQQHRYTDKCTKNHPIKQVIGDPSKPIQTRNRLRTDAELRMYALTLSLTEPKNIKEAMLDHSWIESMQDELNQFKRLDV
;
A
#
# COMPACT_ATOMS: atom_id res chain seq x y z
N LEU A 1 3.05 -44.20 -29.29
CA LEU A 1 1.82 -44.89 -28.86
C LEU A 1 2.08 -45.38 -27.45
N ASP A 2 1.60 -44.64 -26.46
CA ASP A 2 0.32 -44.87 -25.76
C ASP A 2 0.43 -46.00 -24.72
N ARG A 3 -0.10 -45.66 -23.53
CA ARG A 3 -0.70 -46.53 -22.53
C ARG A 3 0.24 -47.09 -21.47
N ASN A 4 0.19 -46.46 -20.29
CA ASN A 4 -0.30 -47.16 -19.09
C ASN A 4 -0.92 -46.16 -18.10
N THR A 5 -2.25 -46.27 -18.04
CA THR A 5 -3.19 -45.62 -17.14
C THR A 5 -3.19 -46.32 -15.78
N ILE A 6 -3.51 -45.55 -14.74
CA ILE A 6 -4.34 -45.87 -13.55
C ILE A 6 -3.63 -45.53 -12.22
N MET A 7 -4.05 -44.37 -11.70
CA MET A 7 -4.58 -44.09 -10.35
C MET A 7 -3.85 -44.69 -9.14
N HIS A 8 -3.24 -43.80 -8.36
CA HIS A 8 -3.21 -43.95 -6.91
C HIS A 8 -4.11 -42.89 -6.27
N SER A 9 -5.25 -43.42 -5.84
CA SER A 9 -6.25 -42.94 -4.90
C SER A 9 -5.67 -42.06 -3.79
N SER A 10 -6.12 -40.81 -3.70
CA SER A 10 -5.90 -40.01 -2.49
C SER A 10 -7.01 -40.36 -1.49
N GLU A 11 -6.62 -41.01 -0.40
CA GLU A 11 -7.49 -41.39 0.70
C GLU A 11 -7.98 -40.13 1.43
N ASN A 12 -9.31 -39.95 1.48
CA ASN A 12 -9.95 -38.96 2.34
C ASN A 12 -9.72 -39.31 3.82
N PRO A 13 -9.28 -38.37 4.68
CA PRO A 13 -9.19 -38.63 6.10
C PRO A 13 -10.60 -38.75 6.71
N LYS A 14 -10.88 -39.92 7.30
CA LYS A 14 -12.07 -40.18 8.13
C LYS A 14 -12.13 -39.19 9.30
N ILE A 15 -13.06 -38.25 9.23
CA ILE A 15 -13.44 -37.41 10.38
C ILE A 15 -14.24 -38.29 11.32
N LYS A 16 -13.79 -38.37 12.58
CA LYS A 16 -14.40 -39.15 13.64
C LYS A 16 -15.49 -38.28 14.26
N GLU A 17 -16.72 -38.79 14.33
CA GLU A 17 -17.84 -38.15 15.02
C GLU A 17 -17.46 -37.93 16.49
N ALA A 18 -17.47 -36.67 16.92
CA ALA A 18 -17.42 -36.29 18.32
C ALA A 18 -18.84 -35.85 18.71
N GLU A 19 -19.41 -36.57 19.66
CA GLU A 19 -20.74 -36.36 20.22
C GLU A 19 -20.91 -34.91 20.71
N SER A 20 -21.91 -34.20 20.17
CA SER A 20 -22.27 -32.86 20.64
C SER A 20 -22.94 -32.96 22.02
N SER A 21 -22.22 -32.54 23.05
CA SER A 21 -22.78 -32.25 24.37
C SER A 21 -23.59 -30.95 24.31
N SER A 22 -24.92 -31.06 24.28
CA SER A 22 -25.84 -29.92 24.37
C SER A 22 -25.84 -29.34 25.79
N ASN A 23 -25.11 -28.25 26.02
CA ASN A 23 -25.34 -27.39 27.18
C ASN A 23 -26.42 -26.37 26.81
N TYR A 24 -27.66 -26.60 27.26
CA TYR A 24 -28.72 -25.61 27.18
C TYR A 24 -28.39 -24.43 28.11
N GLN A 25 -27.89 -23.33 27.56
CA GLN A 25 -27.72 -22.07 28.26
C GLN A 25 -29.08 -21.33 28.33
N ASP A 26 -29.53 -20.99 29.53
CA ASP A 26 -30.76 -20.23 29.78
C ASP A 26 -30.75 -18.87 29.04
N PRO A 27 -31.73 -18.57 28.16
CA PRO A 27 -31.78 -17.33 27.40
C PRO A 27 -31.99 -16.07 28.26
N SER A 28 -32.35 -16.21 29.55
CA SER A 28 -32.61 -15.05 30.42
C SER A 28 -31.37 -14.18 30.69
N LYS A 29 -30.15 -14.74 30.61
CA LYS A 29 -28.89 -13.98 30.80
C LYS A 29 -28.49 -13.09 29.61
N MET A 30 -29.15 -13.22 28.46
CA MET A 30 -28.90 -12.35 27.31
C MET A 30 -29.39 -10.91 27.56
N HIS A 31 -30.28 -10.70 28.53
CA HIS A 31 -30.91 -9.40 28.74
C HIS A 31 -29.99 -8.39 29.46
N GLU A 32 -29.09 -8.83 30.35
CA GLU A 32 -28.23 -7.91 31.11
C GLU A 32 -27.10 -7.30 30.27
N PHE A 33 -26.64 -7.99 29.22
CA PHE A 33 -25.57 -7.49 28.35
C PHE A 33 -26.02 -6.32 27.44
N HIS A 34 -27.34 -6.16 27.28
CA HIS A 34 -27.95 -5.10 26.48
C HIS A 34 -28.49 -3.95 27.34
N GLN A 35 -28.06 -3.83 28.60
CA GLN A 35 -28.24 -2.55 29.30
C GLN A 35 -27.49 -1.49 28.52
N GLN A 36 -28.23 -0.76 27.70
CA GLN A 36 -27.76 0.34 26.90
C GLN A 36 -27.29 1.41 27.88
N HIS A 37 -25.98 1.40 28.19
CA HIS A 37 -25.34 2.49 28.89
C HIS A 37 -25.73 3.75 28.12
N ARG A 38 -26.58 4.59 28.74
CA ARG A 38 -26.96 5.87 28.19
C ARG A 38 -25.74 6.78 28.27
N TYR A 39 -24.83 6.56 27.33
CA TYR A 39 -23.72 7.45 27.07
C TYR A 39 -24.35 8.70 26.47
N THR A 40 -24.52 9.72 27.29
CA THR A 40 -24.91 11.05 26.83
C THR A 40 -23.69 11.70 26.19
N ASP A 41 -23.20 11.12 25.10
CA ASP A 41 -22.22 11.74 24.24
C ASP A 41 -22.89 12.93 23.55
N LYS A 42 -22.90 14.06 24.25
CA LYS A 42 -23.04 15.37 23.61
C LYS A 42 -21.77 15.59 22.79
N CYS A 43 -21.70 14.95 21.63
CA CYS A 43 -20.68 15.23 20.63
C CYS A 43 -20.87 16.68 20.20
N THR A 44 -20.03 17.58 20.70
CA THR A 44 -19.91 18.92 20.14
C THR A 44 -19.40 18.74 18.72
N LYS A 45 -20.26 18.95 17.72
CA LYS A 45 -19.98 18.70 16.29
C LYS A 45 -18.68 19.35 15.78
N ASN A 46 -18.12 20.32 16.48
CA ASN A 46 -16.96 21.09 16.06
C ASN A 46 -15.76 20.83 16.99
N HIS A 47 -14.61 20.48 16.40
CA HIS A 47 -13.34 20.38 17.12
C HIS A 47 -12.83 21.80 17.44
N PRO A 48 -12.51 22.14 18.70
CA PRO A 48 -12.04 23.48 19.03
C PRO A 48 -10.71 23.79 18.35
N ILE A 49 -10.61 24.99 17.77
CA ILE A 49 -9.47 25.44 16.96
C ILE A 49 -8.13 25.34 17.70
N LYS A 50 -8.12 25.56 19.02
CA LYS A 50 -6.94 25.44 19.90
C LYS A 50 -6.35 24.02 19.98
N GLN A 51 -7.10 23.00 19.55
CA GLN A 51 -6.67 21.61 19.53
C GLN A 51 -6.24 21.14 18.13
N VAL A 52 -6.35 22.00 17.11
CA VAL A 52 -5.88 21.68 15.76
C VAL A 52 -4.36 21.81 15.71
N ILE A 53 -3.69 20.72 15.36
CA ILE A 53 -2.23 20.70 15.16
C ILE A 53 -1.94 21.22 13.75
N GLY A 54 -1.21 22.34 13.69
CA GLY A 54 -0.88 23.02 12.44
C GLY A 54 -1.74 24.26 12.18
N ASP A 55 -1.35 25.06 11.18
CA ASP A 55 -2.07 26.27 10.81
C ASP A 55 -3.26 25.92 9.90
N PRO A 56 -4.51 26.12 10.36
CA PRO A 56 -5.71 25.77 9.60
C PRO A 56 -5.92 26.66 8.37
N SER A 57 -5.24 27.81 8.28
CA SER A 57 -5.27 28.68 7.10
C SER A 57 -4.30 28.22 6.00
N LYS A 58 -3.39 27.29 6.29
CA LYS A 58 -2.46 26.78 5.28
C LYS A 58 -3.18 25.81 4.33
N PRO A 59 -2.91 25.88 3.02
CA PRO A 59 -3.43 24.92 2.07
C PRO A 59 -2.83 23.53 2.33
N ILE A 60 -3.58 22.49 1.96
CA ILE A 60 -3.13 21.11 2.07
C ILE A 60 -1.86 20.93 1.23
N GLN A 61 -0.76 20.57 1.89
CA GLN A 61 0.48 20.17 1.24
C GLN A 61 0.55 18.64 1.28
N THR A 62 0.42 18.01 0.11
CA THR A 62 0.75 16.61 -0.05
C THR A 62 2.25 16.43 0.04
N ARG A 63 2.70 15.31 0.65
CA ARG A 63 4.12 15.03 0.89
C ARG A 63 5.00 15.11 -0.37
N ASN A 64 4.41 14.95 -1.56
CA ASN A 64 5.09 15.03 -2.85
C ASN A 64 5.24 16.44 -3.44
N ARG A 65 4.63 17.49 -2.87
CA ARG A 65 4.67 18.85 -3.47
C ARG A 65 5.98 19.61 -3.23
N LEU A 66 6.78 19.18 -2.25
CA LEU A 66 8.01 19.86 -1.80
C LEU A 66 9.27 19.44 -2.59
N ARG A 67 9.21 18.36 -3.39
CA ARG A 67 10.25 17.95 -4.34
C ARG A 67 9.73 18.29 -5.72
N THR A 68 9.89 19.57 -6.07
CA THR A 68 8.90 20.32 -6.86
C THR A 68 8.68 19.74 -8.27
N ASP A 69 7.43 19.82 -8.75
CA ASP A 69 7.10 19.61 -10.18
C ASP A 69 8.04 20.44 -11.08
N ALA A 70 8.43 21.62 -10.63
CA ALA A 70 9.41 22.47 -11.28
C ALA A 70 10.81 21.84 -11.34
N GLU A 71 11.34 21.28 -10.24
CA GLU A 71 12.62 20.55 -10.26
C GLU A 71 12.57 19.34 -11.19
N LEU A 72 11.51 18.54 -11.11
CA LEU A 72 11.34 17.37 -11.98
C LEU A 72 11.23 17.79 -13.46
N ARG A 73 10.48 18.86 -13.74
CA ARG A 73 10.32 19.42 -15.08
C ARG A 73 11.61 20.04 -15.61
N MET A 74 12.38 20.73 -14.78
CA MET A 74 13.69 21.29 -15.13
C MET A 74 14.70 20.18 -15.42
N TYR A 75 14.70 19.12 -14.61
CA TYR A 75 15.51 17.92 -14.84
C TYR A 75 15.13 17.24 -16.16
N ALA A 76 13.84 16.98 -16.39
CA ALA A 76 13.35 16.40 -17.63
C ALA A 76 13.69 17.27 -18.86
N LEU A 77 13.49 18.59 -18.78
CA LEU A 77 13.88 19.53 -19.85
C LEU A 77 15.37 19.50 -20.14
N THR A 78 16.21 19.43 -19.11
CA THR A 78 17.67 19.37 -19.28
C THR A 78 18.08 18.09 -19.98
N LEU A 79 17.55 16.94 -19.54
CA LEU A 79 17.80 15.64 -20.18
C LEU A 79 17.31 15.60 -21.63
N SER A 80 16.13 16.16 -21.93
CA SER A 80 15.60 16.22 -23.30
C SER A 80 16.35 17.20 -24.19
N LEU A 81 16.99 18.25 -23.64
CA LEU A 81 17.78 19.21 -24.42
C LEU A 81 19.11 18.60 -24.88
N THR A 82 19.72 17.79 -24.03
CA THR A 82 21.03 17.16 -24.29
C THR A 82 20.89 15.72 -24.77
N GLU A 83 19.72 15.30 -25.26
CA GLU A 83 19.53 13.93 -25.76
C GLU A 83 20.39 13.70 -27.02
N PRO A 84 21.41 12.82 -26.94
CA PRO A 84 22.31 12.57 -28.05
C PRO A 84 21.58 11.79 -29.16
N LYS A 85 21.72 12.22 -30.42
CA LYS A 85 20.98 11.63 -31.55
C LYS A 85 21.65 10.39 -32.13
N ASN A 86 22.92 10.19 -31.81
CA ASN A 86 23.69 9.04 -32.25
C ASN A 86 24.65 8.57 -31.16
N ILE A 87 25.12 7.32 -31.32
CA ILE A 87 25.98 6.66 -30.33
C ILE A 87 27.27 7.46 -30.10
N LYS A 88 27.84 8.09 -31.13
CA LYS A 88 29.10 8.83 -30.99
C LYS A 88 28.93 10.08 -30.14
N GLU A 89 27.84 10.83 -30.33
CA GLU A 89 27.47 11.96 -29.47
C GLU A 89 27.22 11.50 -28.03
N ALA A 90 26.50 10.40 -27.84
CA ALA A 90 26.21 9.85 -26.52
C ALA A 90 27.49 9.43 -25.76
N MET A 91 28.48 8.91 -26.47
CA MET A 91 29.77 8.51 -25.88
C MET A 91 30.68 9.70 -25.53
N LEU A 92 30.40 10.89 -26.07
CA LEU A 92 31.17 12.11 -25.80
C LEU A 92 30.52 13.00 -24.75
N ASP A 93 29.23 12.82 -24.46
CA ASP A 93 28.51 13.57 -23.43
C ASP A 93 28.65 12.88 -22.07
N HIS A 94 29.50 13.44 -21.22
CA HIS A 94 29.77 12.92 -19.88
C HIS A 94 28.52 12.94 -18.99
N SER A 95 27.74 14.03 -19.02
CA SER A 95 26.53 14.18 -18.21
C SER A 95 25.46 13.15 -18.59
N TRP A 96 25.37 12.82 -19.88
CA TRP A 96 24.48 11.76 -20.37
C TRP A 96 24.90 10.39 -19.85
N ILE A 97 26.18 10.05 -19.91
CA ILE A 97 26.72 8.77 -19.41
C ILE A 97 26.46 8.63 -17.91
N GLU A 98 26.72 9.66 -17.11
CA GLU A 98 26.45 9.65 -15.67
C GLU A 98 24.96 9.48 -15.36
N SER A 99 24.09 10.19 -16.09
CA SER A 99 22.63 10.09 -15.90
C SER A 99 22.10 8.68 -16.21
N MET A 100 22.54 8.08 -17.31
CA MET A 100 22.18 6.69 -17.67
C MET A 100 22.71 5.69 -16.64
N GLN A 101 23.91 5.92 -16.10
CA GLN A 101 24.47 5.06 -15.06
C GLN A 101 23.70 5.18 -13.74
N ASP A 102 23.27 6.38 -13.38
CA ASP A 102 22.45 6.62 -12.19
C ASP A 102 21.05 6.01 -12.31
N GLU A 103 20.44 6.07 -13.49
CA GLU A 103 19.17 5.40 -13.76
C GLU A 103 19.29 3.87 -13.65
N LEU A 104 20.34 3.28 -14.25
CA LEU A 104 20.64 1.85 -14.10
C LEU A 104 20.88 1.45 -12.63
N ASN A 105 21.53 2.32 -11.86
CA ASN A 105 21.75 2.10 -10.44
C ASN A 105 20.45 2.18 -9.62
N GLN A 106 19.50 3.02 -10.03
CA GLN A 106 18.18 3.08 -9.40
C GLN A 106 17.40 1.79 -9.61
N PHE A 107 17.40 1.19 -10.80
CA PHE A 107 16.74 -0.11 -11.03
C PHE A 107 17.29 -1.20 -10.10
N LYS A 108 18.62 -1.27 -9.95
CA LYS A 108 19.28 -2.21 -9.01
C LYS A 108 18.89 -1.97 -7.55
N ARG A 109 18.75 -0.70 -7.14
CA ARG A 109 18.35 -0.35 -5.76
C ARG A 109 16.90 -0.67 -5.47
N LEU A 110 16.04 -0.62 -6.49
CA LEU A 110 14.61 -0.86 -6.36
C LEU A 110 14.24 -2.35 -6.53
N ASP A 111 15.20 -3.22 -6.86
CA ASP A 111 15.00 -4.67 -7.11
C ASP A 111 13.85 -4.93 -8.11
N VAL A 112 13.83 -4.13 -9.18
CA VAL A 112 12.88 -4.23 -10.31
C VAL A 112 13.45 -5.13 -11.41
#